data_AF-A0A8X7BX07-F1
#
_entry.id   AF-A0A8X7BX07-F1
#
_cell.length_a   1.000
_cell.length_b   1.000
_cell.length_c   1.000
_cell.angle_alpha   90.00
_cell.angle_beta   90.00
_cell.angle_gamma   90.00
#
_symmetry.space_group_name_H-M   'P 1'
#
loop_
_entity.id
_entity.type
_entity.pdbx_description
1 polymer ?
#
loop_
_entity_poly.entity_id
_entity_poly.type
_entity_poly.pdbx_seq_one_letter_code
_entity_poly.pdbx_strand_id
1 'polypeptide(L)'
;LSGHRLLSSDFMGLHFYCGTKFMVKALTEGLRRELKALNSRIRISSLSPGVTETEFIDRYLKNDTTHSAFDFKSIQALRTEDVADGLLYILRTPPHVEVQDILVLPLNNTA
;
A
#
# COMPACT_ATOMS: atom_id res chain seq x y z
N LEU A 1 2.03 1.82 3.82
CA LEU A 1 2.36 1.75 5.27
C LEU A 1 1.95 0.44 5.93
N SER A 2 0.66 0.11 5.95
CA SER A 2 0.08 -0.93 6.84
C SER A 2 0.54 -2.38 6.62
N GLY A 3 1.18 -2.72 5.49
CA GLY A 3 1.81 -4.04 5.27
C GLY A 3 3.31 -4.08 5.56
N HIS A 4 3.88 -2.96 6.02
CA HIS A 4 5.32 -2.81 6.30
C HIS A 4 5.60 -2.22 7.68
N ARG A 5 4.68 -1.43 8.21
CA ARG A 5 4.74 -0.77 9.52
C ARG A 5 3.32 -0.67 10.08
N LEU A 6 3.22 -0.62 11.40
CA LEU A 6 1.98 -0.24 12.07
C LEU A 6 1.78 1.27 11.91
N LEU A 7 0.52 1.70 11.89
CA LEU A 7 0.18 3.12 11.86
C LEU A 7 0.32 3.71 13.27
N SER A 8 0.59 5.01 13.35
CA SER A 8 0.67 5.77 14.60
C SER A 8 -0.66 5.74 15.37
N SER A 9 -0.61 6.14 16.64
CA SER A 9 -1.78 6.20 17.53
C SER A 9 -2.95 7.04 17.00
N ASP A 10 -2.69 7.94 16.05
CA ASP A 10 -3.69 8.81 15.44
C ASP A 10 -4.69 8.04 14.55
N PHE A 11 -4.35 6.81 14.17
CA PHE A 11 -5.19 5.89 13.40
C PHE A 11 -5.70 4.72 14.25
N MET A 12 -6.15 5.02 15.46
CA MET A 12 -6.73 4.03 16.36
C MET A 12 -7.85 3.24 15.65
N GLY A 13 -7.75 1.91 15.65
CA GLY A 13 -8.70 1.01 14.98
C GLY A 13 -8.22 0.36 13.67
N LEU A 14 -7.13 0.83 13.06
CA LEU A 14 -6.59 0.23 11.82
C LEU A 14 -5.68 -1.00 12.04
N HIS A 15 -5.60 -1.55 13.26
CA HIS A 15 -4.70 -2.68 13.57
C HIS A 15 -5.09 -3.94 12.80
N PHE A 16 -6.38 -4.24 12.70
CA PHE A 16 -6.87 -5.38 11.92
C PHE A 16 -6.55 -5.20 10.43
N TYR A 17 -6.78 -3.99 9.90
CA TYR A 17 -6.38 -3.63 8.53
C TYR A 17 -4.86 -3.83 8.32
N CYS A 18 -4.02 -3.38 9.25
CA CYS A 18 -2.58 -3.64 9.20
C CYS A 18 -2.28 -5.15 9.16
N GLY A 19 -2.90 -5.95 10.03
CA GLY A 19 -2.79 -7.42 10.00
C GLY A 19 -3.09 -8.00 8.61
N THR A 20 -4.19 -7.58 7.98
CA THR A 20 -4.53 -8.04 6.62
C THR A 20 -3.49 -7.64 5.58
N LYS A 21 -2.88 -6.46 5.69
CA LYS A 21 -1.85 -5.99 4.74
C LYS A 21 -0.49 -6.64 4.96
N PHE A 22 -0.14 -6.99 6.20
CA PHE A 22 1.02 -7.86 6.48
C PHE A 22 0.82 -9.27 5.89
N MET A 23 -0.40 -9.82 5.99
CA MET A 23 -0.74 -11.09 5.36
C MET A 23 -0.61 -11.02 3.83
N VAL A 24 -1.10 -9.95 3.19
CA VAL A 24 -0.91 -9.75 1.73
C VAL A 24 0.57 -9.80 1.34
N LYS A 25 1.46 -9.17 2.12
CA LYS A 25 2.91 -9.22 1.87
C LYS A 25 3.45 -10.66 1.94
N ALA A 26 3.09 -11.39 2.99
CA ALA A 26 3.51 -12.78 3.16
C ALA A 26 3.02 -13.67 2.00
N LEU A 27 1.75 -13.55 1.60
CA LEU A 27 1.17 -14.29 0.49
C LEU A 27 1.85 -13.95 -0.85
N THR A 28 2.15 -12.68 -1.09
CA THR A 28 2.82 -12.21 -2.31
C THR A 28 4.23 -12.82 -2.43
N GLU A 29 4.98 -12.86 -1.33
CA GLU A 29 6.31 -13.47 -1.30
C GLU A 29 6.25 -15.00 -1.44
N GLY A 30 5.30 -15.66 -0.77
CA GLY A 30 5.08 -17.10 -0.91
C GLY A 30 4.80 -17.51 -2.35
N LEU A 31 3.81 -16.86 -2.98
CA LEU A 31 3.42 -17.13 -4.37
C LEU A 31 4.59 -16.91 -5.35
N ARG A 32 5.39 -15.86 -5.13
CA ARG A 32 6.59 -15.60 -5.94
C ARG A 32 7.58 -16.76 -5.87
N ARG A 33 7.83 -17.29 -4.66
CA ARG A 33 8.75 -18.43 -4.46
C ARG A 33 8.22 -19.70 -5.11
N GLU A 34 6.93 -19.97 -4.99
CA GLU A 34 6.27 -21.11 -5.63
C GLU A 34 6.42 -21.04 -7.16
N LEU A 35 6.16 -19.88 -7.77
CA LEU A 35 6.32 -19.69 -9.22
C LEU A 35 7.77 -19.83 -9.67
N LYS A 36 8.73 -19.35 -8.88
CA LYS A 36 10.17 -19.55 -9.15
C LYS A 36 10.56 -21.02 -9.09
N ALA A 37 10.06 -21.77 -8.10
CA ALA A 37 10.30 -23.22 -8.00
C ALA A 37 9.73 -23.99 -9.22
N LEU A 38 8.67 -23.48 -9.84
CA LEU A 38 8.07 -24.03 -11.06
C LEU A 38 8.75 -23.55 -12.36
N ASN A 39 9.86 -22.79 -12.29
CA ASN A 39 10.51 -22.15 -13.44
C ASN A 39 9.56 -21.26 -14.27
N SER A 40 8.53 -20.69 -13.64
CA SER A 40 7.59 -19.78 -14.29
C SER A 40 8.25 -18.43 -14.57
N ARG A 41 7.87 -17.80 -15.68
CA ARG A 41 8.26 -16.42 -16.02
C ARG A 41 7.22 -15.38 -15.59
N ILE A 42 6.19 -15.79 -14.85
CA ILE A 42 5.19 -14.87 -14.28
C ILE A 42 5.86 -14.06 -13.17
N ARG A 43 5.73 -12.74 -13.24
CA ARG A 43 6.28 -11.80 -12.26
C ARG A 43 5.23 -11.47 -11.20
N ILE A 44 5.63 -11.41 -9.95
CA ILE A 44 4.75 -11.07 -8.82
C ILE A 44 5.28 -9.82 -8.11
N SER A 45 4.44 -8.79 -8.02
CA SER A 45 4.80 -7.48 -7.47
C SER A 45 3.78 -7.02 -6.43
N SER A 46 4.25 -6.36 -5.36
CA SER A 46 3.40 -5.64 -4.42
C SER A 46 3.57 -4.13 -4.61
N LEU A 47 2.47 -3.38 -4.57
CA LEU A 47 2.47 -1.92 -4.56
C LEU A 47 1.81 -1.45 -3.26
N SER A 48 2.61 -0.81 -2.42
CA SER A 48 2.31 -0.52 -1.02
C SER A 48 2.27 0.98 -0.78
N PRO A 49 1.17 1.67 -1.11
CA PRO A 49 1.06 3.12 -0.90
C PRO A 49 0.94 3.50 0.58
N GLY A 50 1.27 4.75 0.87
CA GLY A 50 0.95 5.48 2.09
C GLY A 50 -0.45 6.07 2.05
N VAL A 51 -0.69 7.10 2.87
CA VAL A 51 -1.97 7.81 2.85
C VAL A 51 -2.17 8.42 1.46
N THR A 52 -3.29 8.07 0.84
CA THR A 52 -3.66 8.47 -0.52
C THR A 52 -5.05 9.07 -0.50
N GLU A 53 -5.23 10.23 -1.14
CA GLU A 53 -6.50 10.93 -1.27
C GLU A 53 -7.46 10.10 -2.12
N THR A 54 -8.33 9.36 -1.45
CA THR A 54 -9.34 8.45 -2.00
C THR A 54 -10.53 8.38 -1.05
N GLU A 55 -11.61 7.75 -1.48
CA GLU A 55 -12.79 7.50 -0.65
C GLU A 55 -12.52 6.46 0.47
N PHE A 56 -11.31 5.89 0.57
CA PHE A 56 -10.99 4.87 1.57
C PHE A 56 -11.23 5.35 3.00
N ILE A 57 -10.77 6.56 3.34
CA ILE A 57 -10.91 7.11 4.69
C ILE A 57 -12.38 7.44 4.98
N ASP A 58 -13.09 8.04 4.02
CA ASP A 58 -14.53 8.32 4.17
C ASP A 58 -15.35 7.05 4.40
N ARG A 59 -14.97 5.94 3.74
CA ARG A 59 -15.60 4.63 3.96
C ARG A 59 -15.25 4.01 5.30
N TYR A 60 -14.00 4.17 5.75
CA TYR A 60 -13.55 3.70 7.06
C TYR A 60 -14.27 4.45 8.19
N LEU A 61 -14.40 5.77 8.07
CA LEU A 61 -15.05 6.65 9.05
C LEU A 61 -16.58 6.74 8.89
N LYS A 62 -17.20 6.02 7.94
CA LYS A 62 -18.63 6.17 7.60
C LYS A 62 -19.57 6.03 8.80
N ASN A 63 -19.22 5.20 9.78
CA ASN A 63 -20.02 4.97 11.00
C ASN A 63 -19.47 5.73 12.21
N ASP A 64 -18.37 6.47 12.05
CA ASP A 64 -17.75 7.25 13.10
C ASP A 64 -18.09 8.72 12.93
N THR A 65 -19.13 9.15 13.65
CA THR A 65 -19.60 10.54 13.65
C THR A 65 -18.76 11.46 14.53
N THR A 66 -17.75 10.92 15.22
CA THR A 66 -16.92 11.68 16.18
C THR A 66 -15.65 12.25 15.56
N HIS A 67 -15.24 11.74 14.39
CA HIS A 67 -14.06 12.21 13.69
C HIS A 67 -14.39 13.30 12.66
N SER A 68 -13.65 14.42 12.74
CA SER A 68 -13.63 15.44 11.70
C SER A 68 -13.11 14.87 10.38
N ALA A 69 -13.53 15.46 9.26
CA ALA A 69 -13.01 15.10 7.94
C ALA A 69 -11.46 15.07 7.96
N PHE A 70 -10.89 14.01 7.41
CA PHE A 70 -9.44 13.81 7.40
C PHE A 70 -8.78 14.85 6.48
N ASP A 71 -7.87 15.65 7.03
CA ASP A 71 -7.21 16.72 6.27
C ASP A 71 -6.02 16.17 5.45
N PHE A 72 -6.33 15.64 4.27
CA PHE A 72 -5.34 15.18 3.29
C PHE A 72 -4.34 16.27 2.87
N LYS A 73 -4.73 17.55 2.90
CA LYS A 73 -3.87 18.66 2.45
C LYS A 73 -2.76 18.94 3.44
N SER A 74 -3.06 18.90 4.74
CA SER A 74 -2.07 19.15 5.80
C SER A 74 -0.88 18.20 5.74
N ILE A 75 -1.12 16.93 5.39
CA ILE A 75 -0.08 15.89 5.32
C ILE A 75 0.47 15.68 3.90
N GLN A 76 0.00 16.45 2.91
CA GLN A 76 0.33 16.28 1.50
C GLN A 76 0.21 14.82 1.05
N ALA A 77 -0.98 14.23 1.27
CA ALA A 77 -1.25 12.85 0.90
C ALA A 77 -0.96 12.57 -0.59
N LEU A 78 -0.68 11.32 -0.90
CA LEU A 78 -0.51 10.88 -2.29
C LEU A 78 -1.80 11.10 -3.07
N ARG A 79 -1.68 11.40 -4.36
CA ARG A 79 -2.80 11.33 -5.29
C ARG A 79 -2.88 9.95 -5.91
N THR A 80 -4.02 9.63 -6.50
CA THR A 80 -4.21 8.33 -7.18
C THR A 80 -3.26 8.17 -8.36
N GLU A 81 -2.87 9.27 -9.02
CA GLU A 81 -1.90 9.28 -10.09
C GLU A 81 -0.51 8.82 -9.62
N ASP A 82 -0.08 9.20 -8.41
CA ASP A 82 1.23 8.78 -7.86
C ASP A 82 1.29 7.25 -7.70
N VAL A 83 0.17 6.63 -7.32
CA VAL A 83 0.05 5.17 -7.20
C VAL A 83 0.01 4.53 -8.59
N ALA A 84 -0.72 5.12 -9.54
CA ALA A 84 -0.79 4.65 -10.92
C ALA A 84 0.58 4.68 -11.62
N ASP A 85 1.39 5.71 -11.36
CA ASP A 85 2.75 5.82 -11.88
C ASP A 85 3.66 4.73 -11.31
N GLY A 86 3.51 4.40 -10.03
CA GLY A 86 4.18 3.24 -9.42
C GLY A 86 3.83 1.93 -10.12
N LEU A 87 2.55 1.72 -10.48
CA LEU A 87 2.12 0.56 -11.26
C LEU A 87 2.72 0.56 -12.68
N LEU A 88 2.70 1.70 -13.37
CA LEU A 88 3.29 1.84 -14.71
C LEU A 88 4.79 1.55 -14.69
N TYR A 89 5.51 1.98 -13.65
CA TYR A 89 6.92 1.65 -13.46
C TYR A 89 7.13 0.13 -13.39
N ILE A 90 6.34 -0.60 -12.59
CA ILE A 90 6.39 -2.07 -12.50
C ILE A 90 6.23 -2.69 -13.90
N LEU A 91 5.18 -2.28 -14.61
CA LEU A 91 4.81 -2.87 -15.91
C LEU A 91 5.84 -2.57 -17.01
N ARG A 92 6.46 -1.39 -16.99
CA ARG A 92 7.46 -0.96 -17.98
C ARG A 92 8.81 -1.65 -17.84
N THR A 93 9.09 -2.31 -16.71
CA THR A 93 10.36 -3.00 -16.53
C THR A 93 10.54 -4.15 -17.54
N PRO A 94 11.75 -4.38 -18.08
CA PRO A 94 12.02 -5.45 -19.03
C PRO A 94 11.59 -6.85 -18.51
N PRO A 95 11.32 -7.82 -19.39
CA PRO A 95 10.82 -9.15 -18.97
C PRO A 95 11.74 -9.94 -18.01
N HIS A 96 13.04 -9.63 -17.99
CA HIS A 96 14.03 -10.25 -17.09
C HIS A 96 14.16 -9.52 -15.75
N VAL A 97 13.45 -8.41 -15.56
CA VAL A 97 13.45 -7.61 -14.33
C VAL A 97 12.13 -7.83 -13.60
N GLU A 98 12.22 -8.18 -12.31
CA GLU A 98 11.08 -8.34 -11.41
C GLU A 98 11.16 -7.30 -10.29
N VAL A 99 10.27 -6.31 -10.32
CA VAL A 99 10.09 -5.38 -9.19
C VAL A 99 9.23 -6.06 -8.14
N GLN A 100 9.80 -6.40 -7.00
CA GLN A 100 9.11 -7.22 -6.00
C GLN A 100 8.16 -6.43 -5.11
N ASP A 101 8.56 -5.23 -4.70
CA ASP A 101 7.81 -4.41 -3.75
C ASP A 101 8.13 -2.94 -4.02
N ILE A 102 7.10 -2.09 -4.04
CA ILE A 102 7.25 -0.63 -4.11
C ILE A 102 6.49 -0.04 -2.94
N LEU A 103 7.21 0.68 -2.08
CA LEU A 103 6.64 1.51 -1.03
C LEU A 103 6.65 2.97 -1.49
N VAL A 104 5.47 3.54 -1.69
CA VAL A 104 5.30 4.96 -2.04
C VAL A 104 4.71 5.68 -0.84
N LEU A 105 5.34 6.75 -0.37
CA LEU A 105 4.92 7.50 0.82
C LEU A 105 4.94 9.00 0.53
N PRO A 106 4.03 9.78 1.14
CA PRO A 106 4.21 11.22 1.25
C PRO A 106 5.54 11.55 1.93
N LEU A 107 6.21 12.61 1.47
CA LEU A 107 7.48 13.05 2.07
C LEU A 107 7.31 13.44 3.55
N ASN A 108 6.21 14.13 3.85
CA ASN A 108 5.91 14.64 5.19
C ASN A 108 5.13 13.62 6.05
N ASN A 109 5.24 12.33 5.75
CA ASN A 109 4.58 11.29 6.50
C ASN A 109 5.24 11.12 7.88
N THR A 110 4.78 11.87 8.88
CA THR A 110 5.09 11.64 10.29
C THR A 110 4.45 10.30 10.69
N ALA A 111 5.30 9.29 10.84
CA ALA A 111 4.94 8.02 11.44
C ALA A 111 4.87 8.14 12.97
#